data_AF-A0A924NM01-F1
#
_entry.id   AF-A0A924NM01-F1
#
_cell.length_a   1.000
_cell.length_b   1.000
_cell.length_c   1.000
_cell.angle_alpha   90.00
_cell.angle_beta   90.00
_cell.angle_gamma   90.00
#
_symmetry.space_group_name_H-M   'P 1'
#
loop_
_entity.id
_entity.type
_entity.pdbx_description
1 polymer ?
#
loop_
_entity_poly.entity_id
_entity_poly.type
_entity_poly.pdbx_seq_one_letter_code
_entity_poly.pdbx_strand_id
1 'polypeptide(L)' 'MTVVVPYFRQQAQLDRTLAAVLAQRPHEVVVADDGSAVAPVVPRGVRLERQPDLGFRGRRAPAPGGGGGGGGGGGVV' A
#
# COMPACT_ATOMS: atom_id res chain seq x y z
N MET A 1 -11.98 -2.08 -19.93
CA MET A 1 -11.90 -1.95 -18.46
C MET A 1 -10.55 -2.46 -18.01
N THR A 2 -9.80 -1.65 -17.25
CA THR A 2 -8.55 -2.05 -16.59
C THR A 2 -8.87 -2.40 -15.14
N VAL A 3 -8.29 -3.50 -14.64
CA VAL A 3 -8.48 -3.97 -13.26
C VAL A 3 -7.14 -3.99 -12.54
N VAL A 4 -7.07 -3.34 -11.38
CA VAL A 4 -5.90 -3.37 -10.50
C VAL A 4 -6.21 -4.23 -9.28
N VAL A 5 -5.35 -5.22 -9.01
CA VAL A 5 -5.49 -6.14 -7.87
C VAL A 5 -4.34 -5.88 -6.90
N PRO A 6 -4.60 -5.30 -5.71
CA PRO A 6 -3.57 -5.14 -4.70
C PRO A 6 -3.15 -6.51 -4.14
N TYR A 7 -1.85 -6.66 -3.86
CA TYR A 7 -1.26 -7.89 -3.33
C TYR A 7 -0.31 -7.58 -2.18
N PHE A 8 -0.42 -8.38 -1.11
CA PHE A 8 0.60 -8.47 -0.07
C PHE A 8 0.67 -9.91 0.47
N ARG A 9 1.74 -10.64 0.13
CA ARG A 9 2.12 -11.95 0.70
C ARG A 9 1.03 -13.04 0.78
N GLN A 10 -0.05 -12.94 0.00
CA GLN A 10 -1.21 -13.85 0.04
C GLN A 10 -1.47 -14.52 -1.31
N GLN A 11 -0.54 -15.37 -1.76
CA GLN A 11 -0.59 -15.97 -3.11
C GLN A 11 -1.89 -16.74 -3.38
N ALA A 12 -2.33 -17.59 -2.46
CA ALA A 12 -3.55 -18.39 -2.66
C ALA A 12 -4.82 -17.52 -2.83
N GLN A 13 -4.85 -16.33 -2.22
CA GLN A 13 -5.95 -15.40 -2.40
C GLN A 13 -5.83 -14.63 -3.72
N LEU A 14 -4.60 -14.25 -4.11
CA LEU A 14 -4.33 -13.66 -5.41
C LEU A 14 -4.80 -14.58 -6.54
N ASP A 15 -4.48 -15.88 -6.46
CA ASP A 15 -4.84 -16.86 -7.48
C ASP A 15 -6.36 -16.95 -7.67
N ARG A 16 -7.13 -17.01 -6.56
CA ARG A 16 -8.59 -17.03 -6.60
C ARG A 16 -9.17 -15.75 -7.20
N THR A 17 -8.64 -14.60 -6.80
CA THR A 17 -9.08 -13.30 -7.32
C THR A 17 -8.77 -13.18 -8.81
N LEU A 18 -7.58 -13.56 -9.26
CA LEU A 18 -7.20 -13.51 -10.67
C LEU A 18 -8.04 -14.46 -11.51
N ALA A 19 -8.37 -15.66 -11.01
CA ALA A 19 -9.26 -16.58 -11.71
C ALA A 19 -10.65 -15.96 -11.96
N ALA A 20 -11.23 -15.32 -10.94
CA ALA A 20 -12.51 -14.64 -11.05
C ALA A 20 -12.46 -13.41 -11.97
N VAL A 21 -11.41 -12.59 -11.86
CA VAL A 21 -11.23 -11.38 -12.68
C VAL A 21 -11.01 -11.74 -14.16
N LEU A 22 -10.14 -12.71 -14.45
CA LEU A 22 -9.82 -13.11 -15.83
C LEU A 22 -11.03 -13.74 -16.53
N ALA A 23 -11.93 -14.40 -15.80
CA ALA A 23 -13.17 -14.93 -16.35
C ALA A 23 -14.08 -13.82 -16.94
N GLN A 24 -13.96 -12.59 -16.45
CA GLN A 24 -14.72 -11.43 -16.94
C GLN A 24 -14.08 -10.75 -18.17
N ARG A 25 -12.97 -11.28 -18.68
CA ARG A 25 -12.23 -10.78 -19.86
C ARG A 25 -11.97 -9.25 -19.84
N PRO A 26 -11.34 -8.71 -18.78
CA PRO A 26 -10.90 -7.32 -18.77
C PRO A 26 -9.87 -7.07 -19.89
N HIS A 27 -9.70 -5.81 -20.28
CA HIS A 27 -8.72 -5.44 -21.31
C HIS A 27 -7.29 -5.49 -20.77
N GLU A 28 -7.12 -5.19 -19.49
CA GLU A 28 -5.83 -5.18 -18.80
C GLU A 28 -6.03 -5.58 -17.33
N VAL A 29 -5.09 -6.35 -16.80
CA VAL A 29 -5.00 -6.69 -15.39
C VAL A 29 -3.60 -6.37 -14.88
N VAL A 30 -3.55 -5.58 -13.81
CA VAL A 30 -2.31 -5.22 -13.13
C VAL A 30 -2.38 -5.72 -11.68
N VAL A 31 -1.38 -6.50 -11.27
CA VAL A 31 -1.16 -6.83 -9.86
C VAL A 31 -0.22 -5.78 -9.28
N ALA A 32 -0.67 -5.08 -8.25
CA ALA A 32 0.13 -4.11 -7.52
C ALA A 32 0.65 -4.77 -6.23
N ASP A 33 1.92 -5.15 -6.22
CA ASP A 33 2.60 -5.72 -5.05
C ASP A 33 3.07 -4.60 -4.12
N ASP A 34 2.47 -4.54 -2.94
CA ASP A 34 2.72 -3.53 -1.90
C ASP A 34 3.90 -3.96 -1.00
N GLY A 35 5.07 -4.18 -1.60
CA GLY A 35 6.29 -4.45 -0.84
C GLY A 35 6.41 -5.87 -0.27
N SER A 36 5.89 -6.89 -0.95
CA SER A 36 6.12 -8.27 -0.51
C SER A 36 7.61 -8.63 -0.54
N ALA A 37 8.08 -9.36 0.48
CA ALA A 37 9.47 -9.83 0.55
C ALA A 37 9.83 -10.78 -0.61
N VAL A 38 8.82 -11.50 -1.10
CA VAL A 38 8.90 -12.36 -2.29
C VAL A 38 7.83 -11.87 -3.25
N ALA A 39 8.21 -11.66 -4.51
CA ALA A 39 7.29 -11.21 -5.55
C ALA A 39 6.19 -12.26 -5.80
N PRO A 40 4.93 -11.84 -6.05
CA PRO A 40 3.87 -12.76 -6.42
C PRO A 40 4.17 -13.43 -7.76
N VAL A 41 3.70 -14.66 -7.91
CA VAL A 41 3.62 -15.32 -9.21
C VAL A 41 2.36 -14.84 -9.90
N VAL A 42 2.49 -14.33 -11.13
CA VAL A 42 1.35 -13.85 -11.94
C VAL A 42 1.27 -14.61 -13.26
N PRO A 43 0.05 -14.91 -13.77
CA PRO A 43 -0.14 -15.54 -15.07
C PRO A 43 0.38 -14.68 -16.24
N ARG A 44 0.68 -15.33 -17.37
CA ARG A 44 1.03 -14.62 -18.60
C ARG A 44 -0.09 -13.68 -19.02
N GLY A 45 0.26 -12.45 -19.42
CA GLY A 45 -0.70 -11.41 -19.80
C GLY A 45 -1.23 -10.59 -18.64
N VAL A 46 -0.92 -10.95 -17.39
CA VAL A 46 -1.10 -10.09 -16.21
C VAL A 46 0.20 -9.33 -15.98
N ARG A 47 0.10 -8.02 -15.82
CA ARG A 47 1.24 -7.16 -15.53
C ARG A 47 1.47 -7.10 -14.02
N LEU A 48 2.73 -7.18 -13.58
CA LEU A 48 3.11 -7.04 -12.18
C LEU A 48 3.83 -5.70 -11.99
N GLU A 49 3.28 -4.86 -11.12
CA GLU A 49 3.90 -3.63 -10.65
C GLU A 49 4.33 -3.81 -9.20
N ARG A 50 5.63 -3.70 -8.91
CA ARG A 50 6.15 -3.82 -7.55
C ARG A 50 6.46 -2.46 -6.98
N GLN A 51 5.86 -2.16 -5.84
CA GLN A 51 6.20 -1.00 -5.05
C GLN A 51 7.21 -1.40 -3.96
N PRO A 52 8.24 -0.59 -3.70
CA PRO A 52 9.13 -0.85 -2.58
C PRO A 52 8.34 -0.79 -1.27
N ASP A 53 8.64 -1.70 -0.34
CA ASP A 53 8.11 -1.65 1.02
C ASP A 53 8.68 -0.41 1.74
N LEU A 54 7.98 0.71 1.63
CA LEU A 54 8.32 1.95 2.32
C LEU A 54 7.72 2.00 3.74
N GLY A 55 7.09 0.91 4.20
CA GLY A 55 6.26 0.83 5.38
C GLY A 55 4.95 1.62 5.22
N PHE A 56 3.85 1.11 5.77
CA PHE A 56 2.59 1.85 5.86
C PHE A 56 2.80 3.11 6.72
N ARG A 57 3.14 4.24 6.09
CA ARG A 57 3.06 5.57 6.70
C ARG A 57 1.61 6.01 6.68
N GLY A 58 0.74 5.26 7.34
CA GLY A 58 -0.56 5.77 7.73
C GLY A 58 -0.31 7.12 8.35
N ARG A 59 -0.91 8.17 7.78
CA ARG A 59 -0.77 9.55 8.26
C ARG A 59 -1.28 9.60 9.70
N ARG A 60 -0.45 9.24 10.66
CA ARG A 60 -0.57 9.73 12.01
C ARG A 60 -0.03 11.14 11.91
N ALA A 61 -0.93 12.10 11.65
CA ALA A 61 -0.65 13.46 12.05
C ALA A 61 -0.20 13.40 13.52
N PRO A 62 0.94 13.99 13.89
CA PRO A 62 1.21 14.19 15.31
C PRO A 62 -0.02 14.91 15.87
N ALA A 63 -0.54 14.41 17.01
CA ALA A 63 -1.57 15.14 17.73
C ALA A 63 -1.08 16.60 17.85
N PRO A 64 -1.92 17.63 17.58
CA PRO A 64 -1.52 18.98 17.90
C PRO A 64 -1.17 18.98 19.38
N GLY A 65 0.10 19.24 19.69
CA GLY A 65 0.56 19.37 21.06
C GLY A 65 -0.35 20.40 21.72
N GLY A 66 -1.11 19.97 22.73
CA GLY A 66 -1.85 20.88 23.59
C GLY A 66 -0.83 21.78 24.27
N GLY A 67 -0.60 22.96 23.69
CA GLY A 67 0.20 24.02 24.28
C GLY A 67 -0.54 24.62 25.46
N GLY A 68 -0.56 23.89 26.57
CA GLY A 68 -1.04 24.34 27.86
C GLY A 68 0.13 24.75 28.77
N GLY A 69 0.41 26.05 28.77
CA GLY A 69 0.79 26.86 29.93
C GLY A 69 2.05 26.54 30.77
N GLY A 70 2.92 27.56 30.90
CA GLY A 70 3.52 27.87 32.20
C GLY A 70 5.00 28.27 32.24
N GLY A 71 5.28 29.58 32.22
CA GLY A 71 6.09 30.24 33.26
C GLY A 71 7.63 30.30 33.15
N GLY A 72 8.15 31.53 33.31
CA GLY A 72 9.54 31.87 33.67
C GLY A 72 10.32 32.50 32.52
N GLY A 73 10.84 33.73 32.54
CA GLY A 73 11.23 34.61 33.66
C GLY A 73 12.73 34.94 33.52
N GLY A 74 13.07 36.21 33.23
CA GLY A 74 14.44 36.77 33.24
C GLY A 74 15.19 36.59 31.91
N GLY A 75 15.94 37.55 31.38
CA GLY A 75 16.41 38.83 31.89
C GLY A 75 17.31 39.46 30.81
N VAL A 76 17.50 40.77 30.95
CA VAL A 76 18.41 41.66 30.22
C VAL A 76 19.74 41.04 29.76
N VAL A 77 20.16 41.33 28.52
CA VAL A 77 21.21 42.29 28.13
C VAL A 77 21.13 42.60 26.64
#